data_AF-A0A9W8X3G1-F1
#
_entry.id   AF-A0A9W8X3G1-F1
#
_cell.length_a   1.000
_cell.length_b   1.000
_cell.length_c   1.000
_cell.angle_alpha   90.00
_cell.angle_beta   90.00
_cell.angle_gamma   90.00
#
_symmetry.space_group_name_H-M   'P 1'
#
loop_
_entity.id
_entity.type
_entity.pdbx_description
1 polymer ?
#
loop_
_entity_poly.entity_id
_entity_poly.type
_entity_poly.pdbx_seq_one_letter_code
_entity_poly.pdbx_strand_id
1 'polypeptide(L)'
;MRSSTVTSLLAALALASAQQINIDAALAVPTPNLSIDPLAVPLAQTYDVSRATSSIAAAAAAGETPPAVLRRSILVERQDNATCTNRTLGAGPVPSPDTSSAFLSFAPFADAAKNATTPTNYTAAFTNLHASSTGKTYLGVAELSSYSVSNCTAACDAASGCTAVNIYFERTPTLNLGPGCTNAPSSTVIKCVFWGDAVTKQNTVNSGYTDNGFVVAIAGSNGYNKGEAAKEAAKSSGSVRGEVTMLLLGAVGVVMVFGF
;
A
#
# COMPACT_ATOMS: atom_id res chain seq x y z
N MET A 1 -21.49 61.58 23.02
CA MET A 1 -21.40 60.20 23.52
C MET A 1 -20.28 59.52 22.74
N ARG A 2 -19.23 59.14 23.47
CA ARG A 2 -17.90 58.74 22.96
C ARG A 2 -17.75 57.22 23.04
N SER A 3 -17.15 56.63 22.00
CA SER A 3 -16.44 55.33 21.92
C SER A 3 -17.19 54.07 22.40
N SER A 4 -17.15 52.92 21.72
CA SER A 4 -15.96 52.25 21.22
C SER A 4 -16.33 51.18 20.18
N THR A 5 -15.69 51.21 19.01
CA THR A 5 -15.65 50.12 18.02
C THR A 5 -14.25 49.53 17.99
N VAL A 6 -13.85 48.68 18.94
CA VAL A 6 -12.62 47.86 18.84
C VAL A 6 -12.73 46.62 19.74
N THR A 7 -13.34 45.51 19.26
CA THR A 7 -13.19 44.21 19.97
C THR A 7 -13.39 42.96 19.13
N SER A 8 -13.19 43.00 17.79
CA SER A 8 -13.31 41.79 16.96
C SER A 8 -12.04 41.35 16.22
N LEU A 9 -10.86 41.92 16.53
CA LEU A 9 -9.60 41.52 15.87
C LEU A 9 -8.67 40.62 16.70
N LEU A 10 -8.95 40.35 17.98
CA LEU A 10 -8.07 39.52 18.83
C LEU A 10 -8.44 38.03 18.90
N ALA A 11 -9.60 37.61 18.37
CA ALA A 11 -9.96 36.19 18.34
C ALA A 11 -9.38 35.43 17.13
N ALA A 12 -8.84 36.13 16.13
CA ALA A 12 -8.28 35.53 14.92
C ALA A 12 -6.76 35.26 14.99
N LEU A 13 -6.07 35.71 16.06
CA LEU A 13 -4.63 35.49 16.24
C LEU A 13 -4.27 34.33 17.20
N ALA A 14 -5.25 33.60 17.74
CA ALA A 14 -5.01 32.53 18.72
C ALA A 14 -5.10 31.09 18.15
N LEU A 15 -5.20 30.92 16.83
CA LEU A 15 -5.31 29.60 16.18
C LEU A 15 -4.10 29.23 15.31
N ALA A 16 -3.03 30.03 15.29
CA ALA A 16 -1.86 29.81 14.44
C ALA A 16 -0.65 29.16 15.15
N SER A 17 -0.71 28.83 16.43
CA SER A 17 0.45 28.29 17.17
C SER A 17 0.43 26.79 17.44
N ALA A 18 -0.57 26.03 17.00
CA ALA A 18 -0.73 24.63 17.43
C ALA A 18 -0.01 23.55 16.58
N GLN A 19 0.82 23.91 15.58
CA GLN A 19 1.58 22.93 14.78
C GLN A 19 2.95 23.42 14.29
N GLN A 20 3.71 24.16 15.11
CA GLN A 20 5.12 24.38 14.76
C GLN A 20 5.93 23.12 15.08
N ILE A 21 6.15 22.29 14.05
CA ILE A 21 7.21 21.29 14.07
C ILE A 21 8.51 22.05 14.28
N ASN A 22 9.25 21.73 15.34
CA ASN A 22 10.55 22.35 15.62
C ASN A 22 11.58 21.85 14.59
N ILE A 23 11.64 22.53 13.43
CA ILE A 23 12.51 22.18 12.31
C ILE A 23 13.99 22.28 12.72
N ASP A 24 14.33 23.19 13.63
CA ASP A 24 15.69 23.34 14.15
C ASP A 24 16.12 22.12 14.97
N ALA A 25 15.20 21.54 15.76
CA ALA A 25 15.46 20.30 16.49
C ALA A 25 15.61 19.09 15.55
N ALA A 26 14.88 19.06 14.42
CA ALA A 26 15.03 18.02 13.41
C ALA A 26 16.36 18.14 12.64
N LEU A 27 16.80 19.37 12.35
CA LEU A 27 18.08 19.65 11.69
C LEU A 27 19.29 19.47 12.63
N ALA A 28 19.10 19.55 13.94
CA ALA A 28 20.13 19.29 14.94
C ALA A 28 20.39 17.79 15.19
N VAL A 29 19.59 16.89 14.59
CA VAL A 29 19.85 15.45 14.66
C VAL A 29 21.10 15.14 13.81
N PRO A 30 22.16 14.54 14.39
CA PRO A 30 23.36 14.19 13.63
C PRO A 30 22.99 13.27 12.47
N THR A 31 23.42 13.60 11.26
CA THR A 31 23.27 12.68 10.12
C THR A 31 24.12 11.43 10.39
N PRO A 32 23.53 10.22 10.39
CA PRO A 32 24.31 9.02 10.64
C PRO A 32 25.29 8.82 9.49
N ASN A 33 26.59 8.74 9.81
CA ASN A 33 27.60 8.33 8.85
C ASN A 33 27.44 6.84 8.58
N LEU A 34 26.77 6.49 7.47
CA LEU A 34 26.60 5.11 7.03
C LEU A 34 27.86 4.70 6.25
N SER A 35 28.74 3.92 6.90
CA SER A 35 29.85 3.27 6.20
C SER A 35 29.34 2.01 5.49
N ILE A 36 29.77 1.83 4.25
CA ILE A 36 29.55 0.61 3.45
C ILE A 36 30.69 -0.41 3.63
N ASP A 37 31.64 -0.14 4.52
CA ASP A 37 32.75 -1.04 4.83
C ASP A 37 32.23 -2.27 5.61
N PRO A 38 32.32 -3.48 5.04
CA PRO A 38 31.86 -4.71 5.68
C PRO A 38 32.70 -5.12 6.92
N LEU A 39 33.81 -4.43 7.20
CA LEU A 39 34.63 -4.61 8.40
C LEU A 39 34.40 -3.52 9.46
N ALA A 40 33.52 -2.55 9.21
CA ALA A 40 33.24 -1.49 10.18
C ALA A 40 32.45 -2.03 11.39
N VAL A 41 32.90 -1.66 12.59
CA VAL A 41 32.17 -1.92 13.85
C VAL A 41 30.80 -1.24 13.79
N PRO A 42 29.69 -1.93 14.08
CA PRO A 42 28.36 -1.32 14.06
C PRO A 42 28.30 -0.17 15.09
N LEU A 43 27.90 1.01 14.63
CA LEU A 43 27.68 2.17 15.49
C LEU A 43 26.49 1.91 16.42
N ALA A 44 26.75 1.81 17.72
CA ALA A 44 25.70 1.81 18.74
C ALA A 44 25.09 3.22 18.84
N GLN A 45 23.92 3.41 18.26
CA GLN A 45 23.13 4.62 18.46
C GLN A 45 22.56 4.58 19.88
N THR A 46 23.17 5.33 20.80
CA THR A 46 22.62 5.52 22.16
C THR A 46 21.47 6.52 22.09
N TYR A 47 20.25 6.01 22.16
CA TYR A 47 19.03 6.81 22.23
C TYR A 47 18.74 7.15 23.70
N ASP A 48 18.72 8.43 24.03
CA ASP A 48 18.38 8.89 25.38
C ASP A 48 16.85 8.92 25.56
N VAL A 49 16.30 7.79 26.01
CA VAL A 49 14.87 7.64 26.33
C VAL A 49 14.40 8.69 27.33
N SER A 50 15.29 9.15 28.21
CA SER A 50 14.96 10.10 29.27
C SER A 50 14.69 11.50 28.73
N ARG A 51 15.39 11.90 27.65
CA ARG A 51 15.08 13.16 26.95
C ARG A 51 13.73 13.11 26.23
N ALA A 52 13.40 11.98 25.59
CA ALA A 52 12.12 11.83 24.89
C ALA A 52 10.90 11.79 25.84
N THR A 53 11.05 11.20 27.04
CA THR A 53 9.98 11.18 28.04
C THR A 53 9.81 12.55 28.72
N SER A 54 10.89 13.29 28.94
CA SER A 54 10.82 14.64 29.54
C SER A 54 10.14 15.68 28.64
N SER A 55 10.26 15.58 27.31
CA SER A 55 9.50 16.46 26.38
C SER A 55 7.99 16.19 26.40
N ILE A 56 7.58 14.94 26.62
CA ILE A 56 6.16 14.55 26.72
C ILE A 56 5.60 14.96 28.08
N ALA A 57 6.38 14.79 29.15
CA ALA A 57 6.00 15.23 30.49
C ALA A 57 5.88 16.76 30.60
N ALA A 58 6.75 17.52 29.92
CA ALA A 58 6.69 18.98 29.87
C ALA A 58 5.44 19.47 29.12
N ALA A 59 5.08 18.86 27.99
CA ALA A 59 3.85 19.19 27.25
C ALA A 59 2.58 18.87 28.06
N ALA A 60 2.58 17.75 28.80
CA ALA A 60 1.48 17.38 29.70
C ALA A 60 1.37 18.33 30.90
N ALA A 61 2.50 18.74 31.49
CA ALA A 61 2.54 19.70 32.60
C ALA A 61 2.15 21.12 32.16
N ALA A 62 2.38 21.48 30.89
CA ALA A 62 1.97 22.74 30.29
C ALA A 62 0.45 22.81 29.98
N GLY A 63 -0.30 21.73 30.25
CA GLY A 63 -1.76 21.69 30.05
C GLY A 63 -2.17 21.70 28.58
N GLU A 64 -1.25 21.36 27.67
CA GLU A 64 -1.55 21.22 26.25
C GLU A 64 -2.47 20.02 26.05
N THR A 65 -3.76 20.29 25.87
CA THR A 65 -4.71 19.25 25.48
C THR A 65 -4.55 19.00 23.98
N PRO A 66 -4.34 17.74 23.54
CA PRO A 66 -4.41 17.42 22.13
C PRO A 66 -5.75 17.92 21.59
N PRO A 67 -5.80 18.51 20.38
CA PRO A 67 -7.08 18.91 19.79
C PRO A 67 -8.01 17.71 19.85
N ALA A 68 -9.25 17.94 20.30
CA ALA A 68 -10.27 16.92 20.38
C ALA A 68 -10.51 16.35 18.97
N VAL A 69 -9.74 15.33 18.61
CA VAL A 69 -10.01 14.49 17.45
C VAL A 69 -11.42 13.96 17.70
N LEU A 70 -12.32 14.23 16.74
CA LEU A 70 -13.68 13.71 16.75
C LEU A 70 -13.65 12.27 17.28
N ARG A 71 -14.16 12.07 18.49
CA ARG A 71 -14.34 10.73 19.06
C ARG A 71 -15.44 10.05 18.26
N ARG A 72 -15.09 9.54 17.08
CA ARG A 72 -15.75 8.34 16.60
C ARG A 72 -15.11 7.21 17.39
N SER A 73 -15.88 6.70 18.35
CA SER A 73 -15.57 5.49 19.10
C SER A 73 -15.51 4.31 18.13
N ILE A 74 -14.41 4.19 17.40
CA ILE A 74 -13.88 2.90 17.03
C ILE A 74 -12.57 2.86 17.82
N LEU A 75 -12.66 2.30 19.02
CA LEU A 75 -11.53 1.59 19.58
C LEU A 75 -11.22 0.50 18.55
N VAL A 76 -10.39 0.82 17.54
CA VAL A 76 -9.61 -0.23 16.91
C VAL A 76 -8.62 -0.55 18.01
N GLU A 77 -9.02 -1.49 18.86
CA GLU A 77 -8.08 -2.20 19.72
C GLU A 77 -6.89 -2.51 18.82
N ARG A 78 -5.68 -2.09 19.22
CA ARG A 78 -4.48 -2.59 18.56
C ARG A 78 -4.66 -4.08 18.62
N GLN A 79 -4.80 -4.75 17.47
CA GLN A 79 -5.03 -6.18 17.43
C GLN A 79 -3.81 -6.79 18.12
N ASP A 80 -3.96 -7.12 19.40
CA ASP A 80 -2.95 -7.82 20.15
C ASP A 80 -2.66 -9.04 19.29
N ASN A 81 -1.38 -9.29 19.03
CA ASN A 81 -0.93 -10.45 18.27
C ASN A 81 -1.09 -11.73 19.12
N ALA A 82 -2.23 -11.82 19.81
CA ALA A 82 -2.67 -12.96 20.58
C ALA A 82 -2.94 -14.08 19.59
N THR A 83 -2.02 -15.03 19.55
CA THR A 83 -2.13 -16.24 18.76
C THR A 83 -3.42 -16.97 19.12
N CYS A 84 -4.02 -17.61 18.13
CA CYS A 84 -5.22 -18.43 18.23
C CYS A 84 -6.50 -17.67 18.59
N THR A 85 -6.54 -16.37 18.34
CA THR A 85 -7.75 -15.56 18.43
C THR A 85 -8.47 -15.47 17.09
N ASN A 86 -9.80 -15.33 17.12
CA ASN A 86 -10.61 -15.17 15.92
C ASN A 86 -10.27 -13.88 15.18
N ARG A 87 -10.21 -13.97 13.85
CA ARG A 87 -10.12 -12.81 12.96
C ARG A 87 -11.52 -12.42 12.48
N THR A 88 -11.67 -11.17 12.08
CA THR A 88 -12.83 -10.72 11.32
C THR A 88 -12.94 -11.55 10.04
N LEU A 89 -14.13 -12.07 9.78
CA LEU A 89 -14.40 -12.84 8.57
C LEU A 89 -14.65 -11.89 7.39
N GLY A 90 -14.11 -12.26 6.24
CA GLY A 90 -14.38 -11.62 4.96
C GLY A 90 -15.73 -12.05 4.38
N ALA A 91 -16.24 -11.25 3.44
CA ALA A 91 -17.55 -11.46 2.83
C ALA A 91 -17.55 -12.34 1.57
N GLY A 92 -16.37 -12.78 1.10
CA GLY A 92 -16.27 -13.59 -0.11
C GLY A 92 -16.66 -15.06 0.11
N PRO A 93 -17.06 -15.79 -0.94
CA PRO A 93 -17.33 -17.22 -0.84
C PRO A 93 -16.05 -17.99 -0.52
N VAL A 94 -16.16 -19.05 0.28
CA VAL A 94 -15.06 -19.98 0.58
C VAL A 94 -15.17 -21.20 -0.35
N PRO A 95 -14.18 -21.46 -1.23
CA PRO A 95 -14.22 -22.60 -2.14
C PRO A 95 -14.17 -23.94 -1.40
N SER A 96 -14.84 -24.96 -1.98
CA SER A 96 -14.77 -26.35 -1.50
C SER A 96 -14.09 -27.22 -2.56
N PRO A 97 -13.04 -27.99 -2.21
CA PRO A 97 -12.44 -28.11 -0.88
C PRO A 97 -11.67 -26.86 -0.43
N ASP A 98 -11.61 -26.58 0.87
CA ASP A 98 -10.88 -25.42 1.43
C ASP A 98 -9.35 -25.62 1.36
N THR A 99 -8.80 -25.36 0.18
CA THR A 99 -7.36 -25.44 -0.10
C THR A 99 -6.94 -24.23 -0.93
N SER A 100 -5.65 -23.86 -0.89
CA SER A 100 -5.13 -22.80 -1.74
C SER A 100 -5.26 -23.11 -3.23
N SER A 101 -5.09 -24.39 -3.63
CA SER A 101 -5.27 -24.80 -5.02
C SER A 101 -6.72 -24.59 -5.49
N ALA A 102 -7.70 -25.04 -4.71
CA ALA A 102 -9.11 -24.83 -5.05
C ALA A 102 -9.48 -23.35 -5.04
N PHE A 103 -8.88 -22.56 -4.14
CA PHE A 103 -9.05 -21.11 -4.10
C PHE A 103 -8.57 -20.44 -5.38
N LEU A 104 -7.36 -20.78 -5.84
CA LEU A 104 -6.77 -20.24 -7.06
C LEU A 104 -7.51 -20.67 -8.33
N SER A 105 -8.16 -21.84 -8.33
CA SER A 105 -8.95 -22.33 -9.48
C SER A 105 -10.44 -22.04 -9.39
N PHE A 106 -10.91 -21.28 -8.39
CA PHE A 106 -12.34 -21.08 -8.16
C PHE A 106 -12.95 -20.16 -9.22
N ALA A 107 -13.71 -20.75 -10.15
CA ALA A 107 -14.28 -20.04 -11.30
C ALA A 107 -15.06 -18.76 -10.94
N PRO A 108 -15.88 -18.71 -9.87
CA PRO A 108 -16.59 -17.48 -9.50
C PRO A 108 -15.69 -16.27 -9.20
N PHE A 109 -14.46 -16.47 -8.72
CA PHE A 109 -13.51 -15.34 -8.56
C PHE A 109 -13.03 -14.82 -9.90
N ALA A 110 -12.72 -15.73 -10.83
CA ALA A 110 -12.31 -15.36 -12.17
C ALA A 110 -13.46 -14.68 -12.95
N ASP A 111 -14.68 -15.15 -12.77
CA ASP A 111 -15.87 -14.58 -13.41
C ASP A 111 -16.17 -13.19 -12.84
N ALA A 112 -16.10 -13.00 -11.52
CA ALA A 112 -16.25 -11.68 -10.91
C ALA A 112 -15.21 -10.70 -11.44
N ALA A 113 -13.95 -11.11 -11.56
CA ALA A 113 -12.87 -10.29 -12.08
C ALA A 113 -13.05 -9.95 -13.57
N LYS A 114 -13.38 -10.94 -14.41
CA LYS A 114 -13.54 -10.74 -15.87
C LYS A 114 -14.79 -9.96 -16.24
N ASN A 115 -15.87 -10.13 -15.50
CA ASN A 115 -17.15 -9.45 -15.76
C ASN A 115 -17.23 -8.07 -15.11
N ALA A 116 -16.22 -7.66 -14.33
CA ALA A 116 -16.21 -6.37 -13.69
C ALA A 116 -16.04 -5.22 -14.71
N THR A 117 -17.02 -4.32 -14.74
CA THR A 117 -16.97 -3.11 -15.57
C THR A 117 -15.91 -2.14 -15.06
N THR A 118 -15.12 -1.59 -15.97
CA THR A 118 -14.17 -0.51 -15.65
C THR A 118 -14.94 0.77 -15.31
N PRO A 119 -14.75 1.38 -14.13
CA PRO A 119 -15.42 2.62 -13.77
C PRO A 119 -15.02 3.80 -14.65
N THR A 120 -15.91 4.77 -14.78
CA THR A 120 -15.63 6.03 -15.49
C THR A 120 -14.38 6.71 -14.90
N ASN A 121 -13.55 7.30 -15.77
CA ASN A 121 -12.27 7.95 -15.45
C ASN A 121 -11.13 7.01 -15.01
N TYR A 122 -11.38 5.69 -14.95
CA TYR A 122 -10.35 4.69 -14.74
C TYR A 122 -10.06 3.93 -16.04
N THR A 123 -8.84 3.42 -16.14
CA THR A 123 -8.39 2.51 -17.20
C THR A 123 -7.93 1.21 -16.56
N ALA A 124 -8.42 0.08 -17.06
CA ALA A 124 -7.97 -1.24 -16.62
C ALA A 124 -6.52 -1.48 -17.07
N ALA A 125 -5.66 -1.91 -16.15
CA ALA A 125 -4.27 -2.27 -16.42
C ALA A 125 -4.04 -3.78 -16.51
N PHE A 126 -4.78 -4.56 -15.71
CA PHE A 126 -4.77 -6.01 -15.76
C PHE A 126 -6.06 -6.56 -15.16
N THR A 127 -6.40 -7.78 -15.56
CA THR A 127 -7.62 -8.47 -15.15
C THR A 127 -7.30 -9.89 -14.76
N ASN A 128 -7.92 -10.36 -13.68
CA ASN A 128 -7.89 -11.74 -13.20
C ASN A 128 -6.48 -12.34 -13.03
N LEU A 129 -5.58 -11.62 -12.32
CA LEU A 129 -4.30 -12.18 -11.90
C LEU A 129 -4.41 -12.92 -10.57
N HIS A 130 -3.42 -13.76 -10.27
CA HIS A 130 -3.29 -14.51 -9.01
C HIS A 130 -2.27 -13.84 -8.05
N ALA A 131 -2.18 -12.51 -8.13
CA ALA A 131 -1.26 -11.72 -7.34
C ALA A 131 -1.83 -10.31 -7.10
N SER A 132 -1.38 -9.65 -6.03
CA SER A 132 -1.66 -8.25 -5.75
C SER A 132 -0.47 -7.36 -6.12
N SER A 133 -0.79 -6.08 -6.32
CA SER A 133 0.16 -5.04 -6.64
C SER A 133 1.13 -4.75 -5.48
N THR A 134 2.34 -4.35 -5.85
CA THR A 134 3.38 -3.85 -4.94
C THR A 134 3.85 -2.51 -5.48
N GLY A 135 4.26 -1.61 -4.58
CA GLY A 135 4.59 -0.23 -4.93
C GLY A 135 5.16 0.54 -3.75
N LYS A 136 5.61 1.78 -4.00
CA LYS A 136 6.21 2.64 -2.97
C LYS A 136 5.13 3.42 -2.21
N THR A 137 4.07 3.80 -2.91
CA THR A 137 3.03 4.70 -2.40
C THR A 137 1.76 3.90 -2.08
N TYR A 138 1.85 3.02 -1.07
CA TYR A 138 0.68 2.36 -0.49
C TYR A 138 -0.11 3.35 0.36
N LEU A 139 -1.41 3.47 0.11
CA LEU A 139 -2.28 4.45 0.78
C LEU A 139 -3.30 3.82 1.72
N GLY A 140 -3.47 2.50 1.67
CA GLY A 140 -4.40 1.78 2.54
C GLY A 140 -5.14 0.66 1.83
N VAL A 141 -6.04 0.02 2.58
CA VAL A 141 -6.89 -1.05 2.11
C VAL A 141 -8.29 -0.89 2.69
N ALA A 142 -9.30 -1.13 1.87
CA ALA A 142 -10.68 -1.34 2.29
C ALA A 142 -11.05 -2.82 2.10
N GLU A 143 -11.72 -3.39 3.10
CA GLU A 143 -12.37 -4.70 2.96
C GLU A 143 -13.82 -4.48 2.52
N LEU A 144 -14.21 -5.12 1.43
CA LEU A 144 -15.50 -4.92 0.79
C LEU A 144 -16.46 -6.09 1.11
N SER A 145 -17.75 -5.78 1.16
CA SER A 145 -18.81 -6.78 1.31
C SER A 145 -19.10 -7.56 0.01
N SER A 146 -18.66 -7.04 -1.14
CA SER A 146 -18.79 -7.67 -2.45
C SER A 146 -17.66 -7.21 -3.38
N TYR A 147 -17.44 -7.94 -4.47
CA TYR A 147 -16.45 -7.57 -5.50
C TYR A 147 -17.00 -6.43 -6.37
N SER A 148 -16.98 -5.21 -5.81
CA SER A 148 -17.51 -4.01 -6.44
C SER A 148 -16.37 -3.05 -6.79
N VAL A 149 -16.00 -3.03 -8.07
CA VAL A 149 -14.96 -2.13 -8.58
C VAL A 149 -15.39 -0.67 -8.44
N SER A 150 -16.67 -0.37 -8.61
CA SER A 150 -17.20 1.00 -8.42
C SER A 150 -17.06 1.47 -6.97
N ASN A 151 -17.34 0.62 -5.99
CA ASN A 151 -17.15 0.99 -4.57
C ASN A 151 -15.67 1.13 -4.24
N CYS A 152 -14.82 0.28 -4.83
CA CYS A 152 -13.37 0.34 -4.66
C CYS A 152 -12.80 1.66 -5.20
N THR A 153 -13.14 2.04 -6.43
CA THR A 153 -12.67 3.30 -7.02
C THR A 153 -13.29 4.52 -6.35
N ALA A 154 -14.55 4.45 -5.90
CA ALA A 154 -15.17 5.55 -5.15
C ALA A 154 -14.44 5.82 -3.81
N ALA A 155 -14.00 4.76 -3.13
CA ALA A 155 -13.18 4.91 -1.92
C ALA A 155 -11.80 5.52 -2.22
N CYS A 156 -11.18 5.15 -3.35
CA CYS A 156 -9.96 5.79 -3.85
C CYS A 156 -10.19 7.27 -4.21
N ASP A 157 -11.33 7.60 -4.83
CA ASP A 157 -11.66 8.99 -5.19
C ASP A 157 -11.84 9.89 -3.97
N ALA A 158 -12.28 9.33 -2.85
CA ALA A 158 -12.36 10.02 -1.57
C ALA A 158 -11.01 10.11 -0.82
N ALA A 159 -10.02 9.31 -1.21
CA ALA A 159 -8.70 9.26 -0.58
C ALA A 159 -7.71 10.20 -1.29
N SER A 160 -7.16 11.16 -0.53
CA SER A 160 -6.15 12.08 -1.06
C SER A 160 -4.92 11.33 -1.57
N GLY A 161 -4.47 11.69 -2.77
CA GLY A 161 -3.31 11.09 -3.42
C GLY A 161 -3.55 9.71 -4.07
N CYS A 162 -4.75 9.15 -3.97
CA CYS A 162 -5.04 7.86 -4.62
C CYS A 162 -5.27 8.04 -6.13
N THR A 163 -4.46 7.34 -6.92
CA THR A 163 -4.46 7.38 -8.39
C THR A 163 -4.69 6.01 -9.01
N ALA A 164 -4.63 4.95 -8.21
CA ALA A 164 -4.80 3.59 -8.67
C ALA A 164 -5.38 2.68 -7.58
N VAL A 165 -6.06 1.63 -8.01
CA VAL A 165 -6.60 0.58 -7.13
C VAL A 165 -6.24 -0.81 -7.61
N ASN A 166 -6.02 -1.72 -6.67
CA ASN A 166 -5.98 -3.15 -6.93
C ASN A 166 -7.03 -3.86 -6.07
N ILE A 167 -8.02 -4.46 -6.72
CA ILE A 167 -9.10 -5.21 -6.09
C ILE A 167 -8.92 -6.71 -6.33
N TYR A 168 -9.04 -7.53 -5.30
CA TYR A 168 -8.81 -8.98 -5.38
C TYR A 168 -9.48 -9.74 -4.23
N PHE A 169 -9.59 -11.06 -4.38
CA PHE A 169 -9.95 -11.98 -3.30
C PHE A 169 -8.67 -12.51 -2.63
N GLU A 170 -8.62 -12.50 -1.31
CA GLU A 170 -7.54 -13.06 -0.49
C GLU A 170 -8.05 -14.20 0.37
N ARG A 171 -7.36 -15.34 0.32
CA ARG A 171 -7.55 -16.46 1.23
C ARG A 171 -6.85 -16.16 2.54
N THR A 172 -7.60 -16.03 3.63
CA THR A 172 -7.09 -15.59 4.93
C THR A 172 -7.49 -16.60 6.00
N PRO A 173 -6.63 -16.96 6.97
CA PRO A 173 -7.06 -17.87 8.04
C PRO A 173 -8.13 -17.20 8.90
N THR A 174 -9.09 -17.96 9.43
CA THR A 174 -10.09 -17.43 10.39
C THR A 174 -9.51 -17.11 11.76
N LEU A 175 -8.26 -17.50 12.03
CA LEU A 175 -7.54 -17.27 13.28
C LEU A 175 -6.24 -16.49 13.02
N ASN A 176 -5.77 -15.76 14.04
CA ASN A 176 -4.39 -15.28 14.11
C ASN A 176 -3.51 -16.49 14.45
N LEU A 177 -2.76 -17.03 13.48
CA LEU A 177 -2.06 -18.31 13.65
C LEU A 177 -0.88 -18.21 14.62
N GLY A 178 -0.50 -19.35 15.20
CA GLY A 178 0.63 -19.45 16.12
C GLY A 178 0.88 -20.88 16.60
N PRO A 179 1.78 -21.08 17.59
CA PRO A 179 2.24 -22.42 17.99
C PRO A 179 1.13 -23.42 18.40
N GLY A 180 -0.01 -22.93 18.91
CA GLY A 180 -1.16 -23.78 19.29
C GLY A 180 -2.25 -23.91 18.23
N CYS A 181 -2.12 -23.22 17.10
CA CYS A 181 -3.09 -23.14 16.02
C CYS A 181 -2.34 -22.84 14.72
N THR A 182 -1.59 -23.83 14.25
CA THR A 182 -0.73 -23.67 13.07
C THR A 182 -1.51 -23.65 11.76
N ASN A 183 -2.79 -24.04 11.81
CA ASN A 183 -3.70 -23.95 10.68
C ASN A 183 -5.10 -23.58 11.15
N ALA A 184 -5.92 -23.06 10.24
CA ALA A 184 -7.32 -22.72 10.47
C ALA A 184 -8.13 -22.92 9.17
N PRO A 185 -9.47 -23.06 9.27
CA PRO A 185 -10.34 -22.83 8.11
C PRO A 185 -10.02 -21.47 7.47
N SER A 186 -10.26 -21.35 6.17
CA SER A 186 -10.11 -20.07 5.48
C SER A 186 -11.38 -19.24 5.50
N SER A 187 -11.16 -17.94 5.38
CA SER A 187 -12.13 -16.93 5.04
C SER A 187 -11.65 -16.24 3.76
N THR A 188 -12.59 -15.78 2.93
CA THR A 188 -12.27 -15.01 1.73
C THR A 188 -12.50 -13.53 1.97
N VAL A 189 -11.43 -12.75 2.01
CA VAL A 189 -11.49 -11.28 2.16
C VAL A 189 -11.46 -10.64 0.77
N ILE A 190 -12.38 -9.73 0.50
CA ILE A 190 -12.39 -8.95 -0.74
C ILE A 190 -11.66 -7.64 -0.44
N LYS A 191 -10.43 -7.53 -0.92
CA LYS A 191 -9.59 -6.35 -0.66
C LYS A 191 -9.65 -5.39 -1.82
N CYS A 192 -9.72 -4.10 -1.48
CA CYS A 192 -9.51 -2.98 -2.38
C CYS A 192 -8.33 -2.17 -1.84
N VAL A 193 -7.17 -2.28 -2.49
CA VAL A 193 -5.95 -1.60 -2.08
C VAL A 193 -5.79 -0.30 -2.86
N PHE A 194 -5.47 0.78 -2.15
CA PHE A 194 -5.27 2.11 -2.69
C PHE A 194 -3.78 2.40 -2.91
N TRP A 195 -3.46 2.93 -4.09
CA TRP A 195 -2.10 3.27 -4.48
C TRP A 195 -2.02 4.70 -5.00
N GLY A 196 -0.92 5.38 -4.67
CA GLY A 196 -0.54 6.65 -5.31
C GLY A 196 0.36 6.44 -6.54
N ASP A 197 0.94 5.26 -6.69
CA ASP A 197 1.68 4.83 -7.89
C ASP A 197 0.75 4.08 -8.85
N ALA A 198 1.10 4.04 -10.13
CA ALA A 198 0.40 3.21 -11.10
C ALA A 198 0.48 1.71 -10.74
N VAL A 199 -0.67 1.01 -10.79
CA VAL A 199 -0.71 -0.45 -10.76
C VAL A 199 -0.57 -1.01 -12.16
N THR A 200 0.29 -2.01 -12.33
CA THR A 200 0.62 -2.60 -13.62
C THR A 200 0.71 -4.11 -13.49
N LYS A 201 0.68 -4.84 -14.61
CA LYS A 201 0.90 -6.28 -14.56
C LYS A 201 2.30 -6.61 -14.00
N GLN A 202 3.29 -5.76 -14.28
CA GLN A 202 4.69 -5.96 -13.91
C GLN A 202 4.94 -5.80 -12.41
N ASN A 203 4.24 -4.89 -11.72
CA ASN A 203 4.36 -4.73 -10.27
C ASN A 203 3.32 -5.53 -9.47
N THR A 204 2.49 -6.32 -10.16
CA THR A 204 1.49 -7.22 -9.55
C THR A 204 2.05 -8.62 -9.40
N VAL A 205 2.91 -8.76 -8.39
CA VAL A 205 3.76 -9.96 -8.19
C VAL A 205 3.60 -10.60 -6.80
N ASN A 206 2.88 -9.96 -5.88
CA ASN A 206 2.63 -10.54 -4.56
C ASN A 206 1.57 -11.64 -4.67
N SER A 207 2.00 -12.90 -4.77
CA SER A 207 1.11 -14.07 -4.87
C SER A 207 0.58 -14.59 -3.54
N GLY A 208 0.83 -13.88 -2.43
CA GLY A 208 0.56 -14.34 -1.08
C GLY A 208 1.79 -14.98 -0.42
N TYR A 209 1.59 -15.65 0.70
CA TYR A 209 2.66 -16.22 1.55
C TYR A 209 2.14 -17.41 2.36
N THR A 210 3.04 -18.13 3.00
CA THR A 210 2.69 -19.20 3.93
C THR A 210 2.90 -18.72 5.36
N ASP A 211 1.88 -18.88 6.20
CA ASP A 211 1.89 -18.56 7.63
C ASP A 211 1.55 -19.80 8.44
N ASN A 212 2.50 -20.30 9.23
CA ASN A 212 2.36 -21.51 10.06
C ASN A 212 1.86 -22.80 9.33
N GLY A 213 1.87 -22.83 7.98
CA GLY A 213 1.36 -23.94 7.17
C GLY A 213 0.04 -23.63 6.47
N PHE A 214 -0.61 -22.53 6.81
CA PHE A 214 -1.71 -21.97 6.03
C PHE A 214 -1.15 -21.16 4.84
N VAL A 215 -1.64 -21.45 3.64
CA VAL A 215 -1.27 -20.68 2.44
C VAL A 215 -2.27 -19.55 2.22
N VAL A 216 -1.81 -18.32 2.44
CA VAL A 216 -2.49 -17.10 1.99
C VAL A 216 -2.30 -16.99 0.49
N ALA A 217 -3.40 -16.87 -0.25
CA ALA A 217 -3.41 -16.87 -1.71
C ALA A 217 -4.29 -15.73 -2.23
N ILE A 218 -3.97 -15.24 -3.42
CA ILE A 218 -4.69 -14.14 -4.07
C ILE A 218 -5.25 -14.62 -5.40
N ALA A 219 -6.53 -14.30 -5.66
CA ALA A 219 -7.23 -14.66 -6.90
C ALA A 219 -8.15 -13.54 -7.37
N GLY A 220 -8.54 -13.57 -8.65
CA GLY A 220 -9.46 -12.60 -9.23
C GLY A 220 -8.97 -11.17 -9.11
N SER A 221 -7.67 -10.92 -9.31
CA SER A 221 -7.06 -9.60 -9.10
C SER A 221 -7.17 -8.71 -10.33
N ASN A 222 -7.79 -7.54 -10.17
CA ASN A 222 -7.87 -6.49 -11.19
C ASN A 222 -7.15 -5.22 -10.73
N GLY A 223 -6.57 -4.50 -11.68
CA GLY A 223 -5.90 -3.21 -11.46
C GLY A 223 -6.50 -2.12 -12.32
N TYR A 224 -6.76 -0.96 -11.73
CA TYR A 224 -7.33 0.20 -12.41
C TYR A 224 -6.58 1.47 -12.03
N ASN A 225 -6.28 2.31 -13.02
CA ASN A 225 -5.56 3.57 -12.85
C ASN A 225 -6.38 4.75 -13.36
N LYS A 226 -6.23 5.94 -12.78
CA LYS A 226 -6.78 7.21 -13.30
C LYS A 226 -5.68 8.25 -13.52
N GLY A 227 -5.96 9.26 -14.32
CA GLY A 227 -5.06 10.40 -14.53
C GLY A 227 -3.67 9.99 -15.07
N GLU A 228 -2.60 10.57 -14.51
CA GLU A 228 -1.22 10.29 -14.93
C GLU A 228 -0.81 8.83 -14.70
N ALA A 229 -1.30 8.19 -13.64
CA ALA A 229 -1.02 6.76 -13.37
C ALA A 229 -1.50 5.86 -14.52
N ALA A 230 -2.60 6.21 -15.19
CA ALA A 230 -3.07 5.47 -16.36
C ALA A 230 -2.10 5.58 -17.55
N LYS A 231 -1.49 6.75 -17.74
CA LYS A 231 -0.49 6.98 -18.80
C LYS A 231 0.80 6.23 -18.48
N GLU A 232 1.22 6.20 -17.22
CA GLU A 232 2.39 5.44 -16.76
C GLU A 232 2.21 3.94 -16.97
N ALA A 233 1.05 3.40 -16.61
CA ALA A 233 0.71 1.98 -16.83
C ALA A 233 0.69 1.60 -18.32
N ALA A 234 0.28 2.52 -19.20
CA ALA A 234 0.33 2.29 -20.65
C ALA A 234 1.77 2.18 -21.17
N LYS A 235 2.70 2.99 -20.66
CA LYS A 235 4.12 2.94 -21.04
C LYS A 235 4.78 1.62 -20.63
N SER A 236 4.48 1.11 -19.43
CA SER A 236 5.02 -0.18 -18.98
C SER A 236 4.50 -1.37 -19.80
N SER A 237 3.32 -1.23 -20.39
CA SER A 237 2.71 -2.25 -21.27
C SER A 237 3.26 -2.22 -22.70
N GLY A 238 3.73 -1.05 -23.17
CA GLY A 238 4.29 -0.86 -24.52
C GLY A 238 5.79 -1.18 -24.65
N SER A 239 6.52 -1.30 -23.55
CA SER A 239 7.98 -1.48 -23.55
C SER A 239 8.48 -2.90 -23.88
N VAL A 240 7.63 -3.79 -24.43
CA VAL A 240 8.04 -5.13 -24.91
C VAL A 240 8.25 -5.17 -26.43
N ARG A 241 8.15 -4.03 -27.15
CA ARG A 241 8.43 -3.98 -28.59
C ARG A 241 9.56 -3.02 -28.93
N GLY A 242 10.79 -3.54 -28.90
CA GLY A 242 11.89 -3.07 -29.76
C GLY A 242 13.10 -2.44 -29.07
N GLU A 243 14.04 -3.27 -28.64
CA GLU A 243 15.46 -3.03 -28.96
C GLU A 243 16.04 -4.35 -29.47
N VAL A 244 15.73 -4.68 -30.74
CA VAL A 244 16.71 -5.41 -31.55
C VAL A 244 17.64 -4.33 -32.06
N THR A 245 18.67 -4.03 -31.28
CA THR A 245 19.85 -3.32 -31.76
C THR A 245 20.47 -4.24 -32.80
N MET A 246 20.11 -4.02 -34.07
CA MET A 246 20.75 -4.65 -35.21
C MET A 246 22.20 -4.14 -35.18
N LEU A 247 23.08 -4.96 -34.60
CA LEU A 247 24.53 -4.78 -34.68
C LEU A 247 24.90 -4.95 -36.16
N LEU A 248 24.88 -3.86 -36.91
CA LEU A 248 25.50 -3.76 -38.23
C LEU A 248 27.01 -3.92 -38.02
N LEU A 249 27.46 -5.17 -37.93
CA LEU A 249 28.85 -5.52 -38.19
C LEU A 249 29.11 -5.16 -39.65
N GLY A 250 29.74 -3.99 -39.84
CA GLY A 250 30.30 -3.58 -41.11
C GLY A 250 31.29 -4.64 -41.58
N ALA A 251 30.90 -5.40 -42.60
CA ALA A 251 31.81 -6.19 -43.39
C ALA A 251 32.66 -5.21 -44.22
N VAL A 252 33.82 -4.85 -43.67
CA VAL A 252 34.90 -4.22 -44.42
C VAL A 252 35.30 -5.18 -45.53
N GLY A 253 35.17 -4.69 -46.77
CA GLY A 253 35.57 -5.43 -47.95
C GLY A 253 37.06 -5.73 -47.97
N VAL A 254 37.39 -6.94 -48.37
CA VAL A 254 38.70 -7.26 -48.95
C VAL A 254 38.43 -7.76 -50.36
N VAL A 255 38.63 -6.85 -51.31
CA VAL A 255 38.86 -7.15 -52.72
C VAL A 255 40.28 -7.70 -52.80
N MET A 256 40.43 -8.98 -53.17
CA MET A 256 41.69 -9.48 -53.74
C MET A 256 41.45 -9.84 -55.20
N VAL A 257 42.11 -9.07 -56.07
CA VAL A 257 42.30 -9.31 -57.51
C VAL A 257 43.60 -10.11 -57.70
N PHE A 258 43.59 -10.95 -58.72
CA PHE A 258 44.55 -11.99 -59.17
C PHE A 258 46.01 -11.57 -59.48
N GLY A 259 46.90 -12.59 -59.50
CA GLY A 259 48.19 -12.67 -60.22
C GLY A 259 49.23 -13.44 -59.38
N PHE A 260 49.87 -14.56 -59.77
CA PHE A 260 50.22 -15.19 -61.06
C PHE A 260 50.05 -16.71 -60.97
#